data_AF-A0A966CDE2-F1
#
_entry.id   AF-A0A966CDE2-F1
#
_cell.length_a   1.000
_cell.length_b   1.000
_cell.length_c   1.000
_cell.angle_alpha   90.00
_cell.angle_beta   90.00
_cell.angle_gamma   90.00
#
_symmetry.space_group_name_H-M   'P 1'
#
loop_
_entity.id
_entity.type
_entity.pdbx_description
1 polymer ?
#
loop_
_entity_poly.entity_id
_entity_poly.type
_entity_poly.pdbx_seq_one_letter_code
_entity_poly.pdbx_strand_id
1 'polypeptide(L)'
;MKQQNSDDIKRFMEKVKAMEKGEKLDLSSDEDLSIAIMNLISMEEHFFFTYSKTKDEKYLDLLNEVREMRKSALKRIIKDYEGEVWCISKHLLAASMRFMEVGTKSLTKGDKNGASDFFQKSYQLYSLFWGLNLGLVQTKDVKQSETKDIDFINEEKKPQLKEKVSLLARLGQVVQKAIDCCKE
;
A
#
# COMPACT_ATOMS: atom_id res chain seq x y z
N MET A 1 22.45 -21.01 -0.54
CA MET A 1 21.41 -20.07 -1.03
C MET A 1 20.62 -19.34 0.06
N LYS A 2 20.81 -19.58 1.37
CA LYS A 2 20.14 -18.81 2.45
C LYS A 2 20.66 -17.38 2.69
N GLN A 3 21.80 -17.02 2.10
CA GLN A 3 22.58 -15.82 2.48
C GLN A 3 22.13 -14.54 1.74
N GLN A 4 21.76 -14.67 0.46
CA GLN A 4 21.42 -13.52 -0.40
C GLN A 4 20.11 -12.81 0.00
N ASN A 5 19.18 -13.53 0.65
CA ASN A 5 17.90 -12.99 1.13
C ASN A 5 18.07 -12.11 2.39
N SER A 6 19.13 -12.33 3.17
CA SER A 6 19.39 -11.61 4.42
C SER A 6 20.06 -10.26 4.17
N ASP A 7 20.92 -10.17 3.17
CA ASP A 7 21.74 -8.98 2.92
C ASP A 7 20.93 -7.83 2.33
N ASP A 8 19.96 -8.11 1.44
CA ASP A 8 19.06 -7.10 0.88
C ASP A 8 18.13 -6.51 1.96
N ILE A 9 17.57 -7.36 2.83
CA ILE A 9 16.73 -6.93 3.95
C ILE A 9 17.55 -6.13 4.96
N LYS A 10 18.78 -6.56 5.26
CA LYS A 10 19.67 -5.84 6.17
C LYS A 10 20.04 -4.45 5.63
N ARG A 11 20.39 -4.36 4.34
CA ARG A 11 20.64 -3.08 3.66
C ARG A 11 19.42 -2.17 3.66
N PHE A 12 18.21 -2.71 3.55
CA PHE A 12 16.99 -1.94 3.71
C PHE A 12 16.83 -1.39 5.13
N MET A 13 16.96 -2.24 6.15
CA MET A 13 16.86 -1.80 7.54
C MET A 13 17.92 -0.74 7.87
N GLU A 14 19.10 -0.84 7.27
CA GLU A 14 20.14 0.19 7.37
C GLU A 14 19.73 1.50 6.69
N LYS A 15 19.11 1.45 5.50
CA LYS A 15 18.56 2.64 4.83
C LYS A 15 17.43 3.29 5.63
N VAL A 16 16.48 2.51 6.14
CA VAL A 16 15.39 3.01 7.01
C VAL A 16 15.98 3.70 8.23
N LYS A 17 16.87 3.02 8.96
CA LYS A 17 17.52 3.59 10.15
C LYS A 17 18.34 4.85 9.84
N ALA A 18 18.96 4.92 8.67
CA ALA A 18 19.68 6.12 8.24
C ALA A 18 18.73 7.30 7.95
N MET A 19 17.54 7.02 7.41
CA MET A 19 16.51 8.04 7.16
C MET A 19 15.83 8.50 8.45
N GLU A 20 15.58 7.60 9.40
CA GLU A 20 15.05 7.90 10.73
C GLU A 20 16.01 8.77 11.56
N LYS A 21 17.29 8.38 11.65
CA LYS A 21 18.31 9.09 12.45
C LYS A 21 18.59 10.52 12.01
N GLY A 22 18.22 10.88 10.78
CA GLY A 22 18.41 12.23 10.24
C GLY A 22 17.25 13.18 10.49
N GLU A 23 16.25 12.81 11.32
CA GLU A 23 14.97 13.53 11.51
C GLU A 23 14.16 13.74 10.21
N LYS A 24 14.53 13.04 9.12
CA LYS A 24 13.90 13.21 7.82
C LYS A 24 12.66 12.33 7.67
N LEU A 25 12.46 11.32 8.51
CA LEU A 25 11.43 10.30 8.35
C LEU A 25 10.90 9.88 9.73
N ASP A 26 9.60 10.04 9.95
CA ASP A 26 8.89 9.51 11.12
C ASP A 26 7.90 8.46 10.62
N LEU A 27 8.37 7.20 10.54
CA LEU A 27 7.60 6.11 9.97
C LEU A 27 6.32 5.81 10.75
N SER A 28 6.31 6.05 12.06
CA SER A 28 5.12 5.82 12.90
C SER A 28 4.03 6.83 12.54
N SER A 29 4.37 8.12 12.55
CA SER A 29 3.42 9.17 12.15
C SER A 29 3.02 9.07 10.68
N ASP A 30 3.96 8.70 9.80
CA ASP A 30 3.67 8.53 8.37
C ASP A 30 2.77 7.31 8.11
N GLU A 31 2.86 6.25 8.93
CA GLU A 31 1.91 5.13 8.92
C GLU A 31 0.49 5.60 9.24
N ASP A 32 0.29 6.28 10.36
CA ASP A 32 -1.04 6.81 10.72
C ASP A 32 -1.57 7.77 9.65
N LEU A 33 -0.69 8.63 9.12
CA LEU A 33 -1.05 9.53 8.03
C LEU A 33 -1.46 8.79 6.76
N SER A 34 -0.85 7.65 6.45
CA SER A 34 -1.23 6.82 5.30
C SER A 34 -2.64 6.25 5.46
N ILE A 35 -3.03 5.86 6.68
CA ILE A 35 -4.40 5.41 7.00
C ILE A 35 -5.38 6.58 6.93
N ALA A 36 -5.00 7.76 7.41
CA ALA A 36 -5.82 8.97 7.25
C ALA A 36 -6.07 9.27 5.76
N ILE A 37 -5.05 9.15 4.90
CA ILE A 37 -5.18 9.31 3.45
C ILE A 37 -6.15 8.29 2.84
N MET A 38 -6.08 7.01 3.23
CA MET A 38 -7.04 5.99 2.79
C MET A 38 -8.49 6.40 3.12
N ASN A 39 -8.72 6.91 4.33
CA ASN A 39 -10.03 7.37 4.76
C ASN A 39 -10.50 8.61 4.00
N LEU A 40 -9.62 9.58 3.71
CA LEU A 40 -9.95 10.75 2.88
C LEU A 40 -10.35 10.33 1.46
N ILE A 41 -9.67 9.35 0.86
CA ILE A 41 -10.07 8.77 -0.44
C ILE A 41 -11.48 8.16 -0.34
N SER A 42 -11.77 7.43 0.74
CA SER A 42 -13.11 6.87 0.96
C SER A 42 -14.19 7.93 1.13
N MET A 43 -13.88 9.08 1.75
CA MET A 43 -14.79 10.21 1.86
C MET A 43 -15.07 10.85 0.50
N GLU A 44 -14.05 11.06 -0.34
CA GLU A 44 -14.24 11.54 -1.72
C GLU A 44 -15.21 10.64 -2.50
N GLU A 45 -15.06 9.31 -2.40
CA GLU A 45 -15.97 8.35 -3.02
C GLU A 45 -17.39 8.46 -2.46
N HIS A 46 -17.54 8.61 -1.13
CA HIS A 46 -18.85 8.73 -0.49
C HIS A 46 -19.59 9.99 -0.94
N PHE A 47 -18.90 11.13 -1.01
CA PHE A 47 -19.50 12.38 -1.49
C PHE A 47 -19.86 12.33 -2.96
N PHE A 48 -19.01 11.72 -3.80
CA PHE A 48 -19.33 11.45 -5.20
C PHE A 48 -20.64 10.66 -5.35
N PHE A 49 -20.80 9.56 -4.61
CA PHE A 49 -22.03 8.76 -4.66
C PHE A 49 -23.23 9.52 -4.11
N THR A 50 -23.04 10.31 -3.06
CA THR A 50 -24.12 11.05 -2.41
C THR A 50 -24.64 12.17 -3.32
N TYR A 51 -23.74 12.95 -3.91
CA TYR A 51 -24.09 13.91 -4.96
C TYR A 51 -24.82 13.22 -6.12
N SER A 52 -24.29 12.10 -6.60
CA SER A 52 -24.88 11.38 -7.74
C SER A 52 -26.32 10.95 -7.48
N LYS A 53 -26.65 10.58 -6.24
CA LYS A 53 -27.99 10.15 -5.79
C LYS A 53 -28.93 11.31 -5.48
N THR A 54 -28.43 12.34 -4.80
CA THR A 54 -29.25 13.43 -4.23
C THR A 54 -29.33 14.67 -5.12
N LYS A 55 -28.34 14.85 -6.00
CA LYS A 55 -28.11 16.08 -6.80
C LYS A 55 -27.89 17.34 -5.96
N ASP A 56 -27.57 17.19 -4.68
CA ASP A 56 -27.28 18.32 -3.80
C ASP A 56 -25.82 18.76 -3.98
N GLU A 57 -25.63 19.95 -4.56
CA GLU A 57 -24.31 20.48 -4.94
C GLU A 57 -23.38 20.72 -3.74
N LYS A 58 -23.88 20.83 -2.51
CA LYS A 58 -23.03 20.98 -1.32
C LYS A 58 -22.02 19.83 -1.15
N TYR A 59 -22.36 18.64 -1.67
CA TYR A 59 -21.47 17.48 -1.63
C TYR A 59 -20.30 17.61 -2.61
N LEU A 60 -20.40 18.46 -3.64
CA LEU A 60 -19.27 18.80 -4.51
C LEU A 60 -18.25 19.68 -3.76
N ASP A 61 -18.74 20.65 -2.99
CA ASP A 61 -17.88 21.52 -2.17
C ASP A 61 -17.14 20.71 -1.11
N LEU A 62 -17.85 19.86 -0.37
CA LEU A 62 -17.25 18.95 0.63
C LEU A 62 -16.23 17.99 -0.01
N LEU A 63 -16.53 17.46 -1.20
CA LEU A 63 -15.59 16.62 -1.95
C LEU A 63 -14.31 17.39 -2.26
N ASN A 64 -14.42 18.64 -2.71
CA ASN A 64 -13.27 19.47 -3.04
C ASN A 64 -12.42 19.78 -1.79
N GLU A 65 -13.03 20.09 -0.65
CA GLU A 65 -12.31 20.30 0.62
C GLU A 65 -11.53 19.07 1.06
N VAL A 66 -12.17 17.90 1.08
CA VAL A 66 -11.50 16.63 1.41
C VAL A 66 -10.37 16.32 0.43
N ARG A 67 -10.58 16.58 -0.85
CA ARG A 67 -9.57 16.37 -1.89
C ARG A 67 -8.33 17.22 -1.67
N GLU A 68 -8.48 18.48 -1.29
CA GLU A 68 -7.35 19.35 -0.98
C GLU A 68 -6.62 18.90 0.30
N MET A 69 -7.37 18.47 1.32
CA MET A 69 -6.78 17.86 2.53
C MET A 69 -5.97 16.60 2.19
N ARG A 70 -6.51 15.69 1.36
CA ARG A 70 -5.81 14.49 0.90
C ARG A 70 -4.53 14.83 0.13
N LYS A 71 -4.60 15.81 -0.78
CA LYS A 71 -3.41 16.27 -1.53
C LYS A 71 -2.34 16.80 -0.58
N SER A 72 -2.73 17.59 0.42
CA SER A 72 -1.80 18.12 1.42
C SER A 72 -1.15 16.99 2.22
N ALA A 73 -1.94 16.03 2.71
CA ALA A 73 -1.45 14.85 3.42
C ALA A 73 -0.48 14.03 2.56
N LEU A 74 -0.85 13.69 1.32
CA LEU A 74 0.01 12.92 0.41
C LEU A 74 1.37 13.59 0.13
N LYS A 75 1.44 14.92 0.08
CA LYS A 75 2.71 15.66 -0.09
C LYS A 75 3.68 15.48 1.07
N ARG A 76 3.19 15.16 2.28
CA ARG A 76 4.05 14.95 3.44
C ARG A 76 4.76 13.61 3.38
N ILE A 77 4.08 12.59 2.86
CA ILE A 77 4.56 11.20 2.80
C ILE A 77 5.27 10.86 1.47
N ILE A 78 4.87 11.48 0.36
CA ILE A 78 5.49 11.25 -0.96
C ILE A 78 6.49 12.36 -1.27
N LYS A 79 7.79 12.07 -1.14
CA LYS A 79 8.87 13.06 -1.28
C LYS A 79 9.24 13.39 -2.72
N ASP A 80 9.10 12.42 -3.63
CA ASP A 80 9.30 12.63 -5.07
C ASP A 80 7.96 12.95 -5.73
N TYR A 81 7.64 14.25 -5.77
CA TYR A 81 6.37 14.80 -6.26
C TYR A 81 6.22 14.77 -7.79
N GLU A 82 7.25 14.34 -8.54
CA GLU A 82 7.21 14.33 -10.01
C GLU A 82 6.92 12.92 -10.58
N GLY A 83 5.70 12.74 -11.12
CA GLY A 83 5.36 11.64 -12.03
C GLY A 83 4.43 10.54 -11.48
N GLU A 84 4.58 9.33 -12.03
CA GLU A 84 3.70 8.17 -11.83
C GLU A 84 3.62 7.69 -10.37
N VAL A 85 4.67 7.95 -9.57
CA VAL A 85 4.77 7.50 -8.16
C VAL A 85 3.64 8.06 -7.29
N TRP A 86 3.27 9.31 -7.49
CA TRP A 86 2.18 9.95 -6.77
C TRP A 86 0.84 9.22 -7.01
N CYS A 87 0.53 8.99 -8.29
CA CYS A 87 -0.70 8.33 -8.70
C CYS A 87 -0.71 6.87 -8.25
N ILE A 88 0.38 6.12 -8.48
CA ILE A 88 0.52 4.72 -8.05
C ILE A 88 0.33 4.62 -6.54
N SER A 89 1.00 5.46 -5.75
CA SER A 89 0.88 5.45 -4.29
C SER A 89 -0.55 5.65 -3.81
N LYS A 90 -1.27 6.64 -4.36
CA LYS A 90 -2.69 6.86 -4.07
C LYS A 90 -3.54 5.63 -4.42
N HIS A 91 -3.29 5.01 -5.57
CA HIS A 91 -4.04 3.84 -6.01
C HIS A 91 -3.74 2.59 -5.16
N LEU A 92 -2.50 2.40 -4.73
CA LEU A 92 -2.11 1.33 -3.81
C LEU A 92 -2.82 1.46 -2.46
N LEU A 93 -2.84 2.66 -1.88
CA LEU A 93 -3.55 2.94 -0.62
C LEU A 93 -5.06 2.67 -0.77
N ALA A 94 -5.68 3.18 -1.84
CA ALA A 94 -7.11 2.98 -2.10
C ALA A 94 -7.47 1.49 -2.26
N ALA A 95 -6.70 0.76 -3.07
CA ALA A 95 -6.94 -0.66 -3.31
C ALA A 95 -6.69 -1.51 -2.05
N SER A 96 -5.66 -1.18 -1.28
CA SER A 96 -5.37 -1.84 0.01
C SER A 96 -6.56 -1.71 0.97
N MET A 97 -7.11 -0.50 1.12
CA MET A 97 -8.29 -0.27 1.97
C MET A 97 -9.53 -1.03 1.47
N ARG A 98 -9.74 -1.10 0.16
CA ARG A 98 -10.89 -1.84 -0.42
C ARG A 98 -10.78 -3.34 -0.17
N PHE A 99 -9.59 -3.93 -0.29
CA PHE A 99 -9.38 -5.33 0.08
C PHE A 99 -9.58 -5.59 1.58
N MET A 100 -9.15 -4.67 2.44
CA MET A 100 -9.39 -4.75 3.89
C MET A 100 -10.89 -4.76 4.21
N GLU A 101 -11.66 -3.89 3.58
CA GLU A 101 -13.12 -3.82 3.74
C GLU A 101 -13.82 -5.11 3.26
N VAL A 102 -13.43 -5.65 2.10
CA VAL A 102 -14.02 -6.90 1.57
C VAL A 102 -13.63 -8.09 2.45
N GLY A 103 -12.38 -8.17 2.91
CA GLY A 103 -11.94 -9.21 3.84
C GLY A 103 -12.71 -9.19 5.15
N THR A 104 -12.99 -7.99 5.69
CA THR A 104 -13.81 -7.81 6.90
C THR A 104 -15.23 -8.33 6.68
N LYS A 105 -15.83 -8.04 5.52
CA LYS A 105 -17.16 -8.56 5.15
C LYS A 105 -17.18 -10.08 5.03
N SER A 106 -16.15 -10.70 4.46
CA SER A 106 -16.02 -12.16 4.41
C SER A 106 -15.90 -12.76 5.82
N LEU A 107 -15.12 -12.12 6.69
CA LEU A 107 -14.96 -12.55 8.08
C LEU A 107 -16.28 -12.49 8.86
N THR A 108 -17.07 -11.43 8.70
CA THR A 108 -18.41 -11.31 9.30
C THR A 108 -19.35 -12.43 8.86
N LYS A 109 -19.19 -12.95 7.63
CA LYS A 109 -19.97 -14.08 7.11
C LYS A 109 -19.44 -15.45 7.56
N GLY A 110 -18.37 -15.49 8.35
CA GLY A 110 -17.73 -16.73 8.80
C GLY A 110 -16.74 -17.32 7.80
N ASP A 111 -16.53 -16.71 6.63
CA ASP A 111 -15.56 -17.15 5.63
C ASP A 111 -14.15 -16.66 5.97
N LYS A 112 -13.49 -17.41 6.86
CA LYS A 112 -12.12 -17.12 7.29
C LYS A 112 -11.09 -17.24 6.18
N ASN A 113 -11.29 -18.17 5.24
CA ASN A 113 -10.35 -18.42 4.16
C ASN A 113 -10.37 -17.25 3.15
N GLY A 114 -11.56 -16.84 2.70
CA GLY A 114 -11.71 -15.67 1.84
C GLY A 114 -11.27 -14.38 2.53
N ALA A 115 -11.58 -14.21 3.82
CA ALA A 115 -11.08 -13.07 4.59
C ALA A 115 -9.54 -13.01 4.61
N SER A 116 -8.89 -14.14 4.90
CA SER A 116 -7.44 -14.24 4.94
C SER A 116 -6.80 -13.89 3.58
N ASP A 117 -7.36 -14.36 2.47
CA ASP A 117 -6.88 -14.06 1.12
C ASP A 117 -6.97 -12.55 0.81
N PHE A 118 -8.11 -11.92 1.13
CA PHE A 118 -8.26 -10.47 0.93
C PHE A 118 -7.34 -9.64 1.84
N PHE A 119 -7.17 -10.02 3.10
CA PHE A 119 -6.22 -9.35 4.00
C PHE A 119 -4.79 -9.49 3.51
N GLN A 120 -4.41 -10.65 2.96
CA GLN A 120 -3.08 -10.85 2.40
C GLN A 120 -2.82 -9.93 1.19
N LYS A 121 -3.81 -9.77 0.31
CA LYS A 121 -3.75 -8.82 -0.83
C LYS A 121 -3.67 -7.37 -0.36
N SER A 122 -4.47 -7.00 0.64
CA SER A 122 -4.44 -5.67 1.26
C SER A 122 -3.05 -5.34 1.80
N TYR A 123 -2.44 -6.27 2.55
CA TYR A 123 -1.11 -6.11 3.14
C TYR A 123 -0.01 -6.03 2.07
N GLN A 124 -0.11 -6.81 1.00
CA GLN A 124 0.84 -6.76 -0.12
C GLN A 124 0.85 -5.39 -0.82
N LEU A 125 -0.33 -4.80 -1.06
CA LEU A 125 -0.45 -3.48 -1.69
C LEU A 125 0.08 -2.36 -0.77
N TYR A 126 -0.24 -2.44 0.52
CA TYR A 126 0.30 -1.52 1.52
C TYR A 126 1.83 -1.62 1.63
N SER A 127 2.36 -2.85 1.57
CA SER A 127 3.80 -3.09 1.57
C SER A 127 4.48 -2.54 0.32
N LEU A 128 3.83 -2.63 -0.84
CA LEU A 128 4.32 -2.06 -2.09
C LEU A 128 4.33 -0.53 -2.05
N PHE A 129 3.33 0.09 -1.41
CA PHE A 129 3.29 1.53 -1.19
C PHE A 129 4.53 2.02 -0.41
N TRP A 130 4.88 1.35 0.69
CA TRP A 130 6.07 1.69 1.45
C TRP A 130 7.36 1.38 0.69
N GLY A 131 7.41 0.24 0.00
CA GLY A 131 8.55 -0.10 -0.85
C GLY A 131 8.83 0.97 -1.92
N LEU A 132 7.78 1.52 -2.52
CA LEU A 132 7.90 2.59 -3.51
C LEU A 132 8.38 3.90 -2.86
N ASN A 133 7.74 4.34 -1.77
CA ASN A 133 8.04 5.64 -1.14
C ASN A 133 9.34 5.66 -0.33
N LEU A 134 9.87 4.50 0.06
CA LEU A 134 11.20 4.35 0.65
C LEU A 134 12.29 4.10 -0.41
N GLY A 135 11.95 4.13 -1.70
CA GLY A 135 12.90 3.99 -2.81
C GLY A 135 13.48 2.58 -2.98
N LEU A 136 12.77 1.55 -2.52
CA LEU A 136 13.12 0.13 -2.72
C LEU A 136 12.67 -0.41 -4.08
N VAL A 137 11.57 0.13 -4.59
CA VAL A 137 11.02 -0.23 -5.90
C VAL A 137 11.16 1.00 -6.78
N GLN A 138 11.99 0.94 -7.83
CA GLN A 138 12.09 2.04 -8.79
C GLN A 138 11.12 1.81 -9.93
N THR A 139 10.38 2.85 -10.33
CA THR A 139 9.49 2.80 -11.51
C THR A 139 10.26 2.58 -12.81
N LYS A 140 11.53 3.00 -12.87
CA LYS A 140 12.43 2.81 -14.02
C LYS A 140 12.85 1.35 -14.24
N ASP A 141 12.73 0.50 -13.21
CA ASP A 141 12.99 -0.94 -13.31
C ASP A 141 11.80 -1.70 -13.92
N VAL A 142 10.64 -1.05 -14.08
CA VAL A 142 9.49 -1.55 -14.84
C VAL A 142 9.63 -1.15 -16.32
N LYS A 143 10.83 -1.30 -16.89
CA LYS A 143 10.90 -1.55 -18.34
C LYS A 143 10.17 -2.86 -18.56
N GLN A 144 9.32 -2.92 -19.59
CA GLN A 144 8.67 -4.14 -20.07
C GLN A 144 9.70 -5.28 -20.17
N SER A 145 9.95 -5.97 -19.07
CA SER A 145 10.60 -7.26 -19.11
C SER A 145 9.53 -8.17 -19.66
N GLU A 146 9.77 -8.64 -20.88
CA GLU A 146 9.14 -9.81 -21.46
C GLU A 146 8.62 -10.72 -20.36
N THR A 147 7.30 -10.89 -20.35
CA THR A 147 6.53 -11.92 -19.64
C THR A 147 7.42 -13.02 -19.08
N LYS A 148 7.91 -12.83 -17.85
CA LYS A 148 8.40 -13.90 -17.00
C LYS A 148 7.47 -13.93 -15.80
N ASP A 149 6.37 -14.65 -16.05
CA ASP A 149 5.44 -15.21 -15.08
C ASP A 149 4.81 -14.21 -14.11
N ILE A 150 3.91 -13.38 -14.63
CA ILE A 150 2.72 -13.01 -13.84
C ILE A 150 1.67 -14.06 -14.20
N ASP A 151 1.79 -15.23 -13.58
CA ASP A 151 0.72 -16.22 -13.60
C ASP A 151 -0.47 -15.60 -12.85
N PHE A 152 -1.45 -15.10 -13.60
CA PHE A 152 -2.79 -14.89 -13.07
C PHE A 152 -3.25 -16.22 -12.48
N ILE A 153 -3.57 -16.22 -11.18
CA ILE A 153 -4.00 -17.40 -10.44
C ILE A 153 -5.25 -17.96 -11.14
N ASN A 154 -5.04 -18.99 -11.95
CA ASN A 154 -6.10 -19.81 -12.50
C ASN A 154 -6.51 -20.79 -11.39
N GLU A 155 -7.77 -20.75 -10.97
CA GLU A 155 -8.28 -21.43 -9.76
C GLU A 155 -8.19 -22.98 -9.77
N GLU A 156 -7.67 -23.60 -10.83
CA GLU A 156 -7.73 -25.06 -11.00
C GLU A 156 -6.41 -25.82 -10.84
N LYS A 157 -5.28 -25.17 -10.53
CA LYS A 157 -4.01 -25.90 -10.31
C LYS A 157 -3.33 -25.47 -9.01
N LYS A 158 -3.32 -26.38 -8.02
CA LYS A 158 -2.46 -26.28 -6.83
C LYS A 158 -1.01 -26.07 -7.28
N PRO A 159 -0.37 -24.92 -7.01
CA PRO A 159 0.98 -24.69 -7.48
C PRO A 159 1.97 -25.50 -6.63
N GLN A 160 2.80 -26.29 -7.31
CA GLN A 160 3.94 -26.95 -6.67
C GLN A 160 4.98 -25.88 -6.29
N LEU A 161 5.30 -25.84 -5.00
CA LEU A 161 6.27 -24.93 -4.37
C LEU A 161 7.66 -25.05 -5.02
N LYS A 162 8.10 -23.98 -5.70
CA LYS A 162 9.53 -23.66 -5.87
C LYS A 162 9.77 -22.27 -5.31
N GLU A 163 10.41 -22.22 -4.14
CA GLU A 163 10.75 -21.03 -3.37
C GLU A 163 11.67 -20.06 -4.16
N LYS A 164 11.06 -19.14 -4.91
CA LYS A 164 11.61 -17.79 -5.07
C LYS A 164 10.71 -16.89 -4.25
N VAL A 165 11.22 -16.39 -3.11
CA VAL A 165 10.48 -15.43 -2.27
C VAL A 165 10.13 -14.22 -3.16
N SER A 166 8.85 -14.10 -3.50
CA SER A 166 8.33 -13.01 -4.35
C SER A 166 8.76 -11.66 -3.78
N LEU A 167 9.05 -10.68 -4.64
CA LEU A 167 9.37 -9.29 -4.25
C LEU A 167 8.37 -8.76 -3.20
N LEU A 168 7.10 -9.10 -3.36
CA LEU A 168 6.02 -8.73 -2.42
C LEU A 168 6.20 -9.34 -1.02
N ALA A 169 6.65 -10.59 -0.94
CA ALA A 169 6.91 -11.25 0.34
C ALA A 169 8.12 -10.63 1.05
N ARG A 170 9.14 -10.20 0.30
CA ARG A 170 10.29 -9.46 0.85
C ARG A 170 9.88 -8.09 1.39
N LEU A 171 9.09 -7.35 0.61
CA LEU A 171 8.53 -6.04 1.02
C LEU A 171 7.67 -6.16 2.27
N GLY A 172 6.85 -7.21 2.37
CA GLY A 172 6.03 -7.46 3.56
C GLY A 172 6.84 -7.67 4.84
N GLN A 173 7.95 -8.42 4.78
CA GLN A 173 8.84 -8.62 5.93
C GLN A 173 9.60 -7.36 6.33
N VAL A 174 9.87 -6.52 5.34
CA VAL A 174 10.53 -5.23 5.46
C VAL A 174 9.62 -4.23 6.18
N VAL A 175 8.38 -4.09 5.70
CA VAL A 175 7.34 -3.27 6.36
C VAL A 175 7.11 -3.75 7.78
N GLN A 176 6.91 -5.04 8.00
CA GLN A 176 6.69 -5.60 9.34
C GLN A 176 7.80 -5.23 10.35
N LYS A 177 9.05 -5.07 9.89
CA LYS A 177 10.20 -4.76 10.76
C LYS A 177 10.45 -3.27 10.95
N ALA A 178 10.10 -2.46 9.95
CA ALA A 178 10.36 -1.03 9.92
C ALA A 178 9.16 -0.20 10.39
N ILE A 179 7.95 -0.70 10.16
CA ILE A 179 6.68 -0.05 10.44
C ILE A 179 6.02 -0.94 11.49
N ASP A 180 6.37 -0.68 12.74
CA ASP A 180 5.93 -1.42 13.91
C ASP A 180 5.30 -0.43 14.89
N CYS A 181 4.01 -0.17 14.68
CA CYS A 181 3.17 0.69 15.51
C CYS A 181 3.09 0.25 16.99
N CYS A 182 3.60 -0.93 17.35
CA CYS A 182 3.62 -1.41 18.73
C CYS A 182 4.82 -0.90 19.55
N LYS A 183 5.66 -0.01 19.00
CA LYS A 183 6.90 0.47 19.62
C LYS A 183 6.84 1.90 20.20
N GLU A 184 5.65 2.45 20.41
CA GLU A 184 5.47 3.70 21.18
C GLU A 184 5.91 3.56 22.65
#